data_AF-K1ZWI1-F1
#
_entry.id   AF-K1ZWI1-F1
#
_cell.length_a   1.000
_cell.length_b   1.000
_cell.length_c   1.000
_cell.angle_alpha   90.00
_cell.angle_beta   90.00
_cell.angle_gamma   90.00
#
_symmetry.space_group_name_H-M   'P 1'
#
loop_
_entity.id
_entity.type
_entity.pdbx_description
1 polymer ?
#
loop_
_entity_poly.entity_id
_entity_poly.type
_entity_poly.pdbx_seq_one_letter_code
_entity_poly.pdbx_strand_id
1 'polypeptide(L)'
;MFHGKTAMVVVTTGTSEDTYAPDGIDGDILSVLWPIHNGLLRYTGFDVLHPYMAYMPARLEVEGRAAQLAGYKARLQNLSETPRLFFHPAADYGPDERLKPGVQARSGVQRNV
;
A
#
# COMPACT_ATOMS: atom_id res chain seq x y z
N MET A 1 -6.21 -4.35 18.43
CA MET A 1 -7.37 -3.45 18.62
C MET A 1 -8.32 -3.50 17.42
N PHE A 2 -7.82 -3.56 16.18
CA PHE A 2 -8.66 -3.45 14.97
C PHE A 2 -8.80 -4.74 14.13
N HIS A 3 -8.61 -5.91 14.74
CA HIS A 3 -8.74 -7.19 14.02
C HIS A 3 -10.13 -7.33 13.37
N GLY A 4 -10.15 -7.83 12.13
CA GLY A 4 -11.38 -7.96 11.33
C GLY A 4 -11.87 -6.64 10.71
N LYS A 5 -11.16 -5.52 10.90
CA LYS A 5 -11.44 -4.26 10.20
C LYS A 5 -10.44 -4.07 9.07
N THR A 6 -10.90 -3.44 8.00
CA THR A 6 -10.05 -3.06 6.86
C THR A 6 -9.66 -1.59 6.92
N ALA A 7 -8.45 -1.25 6.47
CA ALA A 7 -8.00 0.12 6.29
C ALA A 7 -7.40 0.32 4.89
N MET A 8 -7.59 1.50 4.30
CA MET A 8 -7.01 1.90 3.01
C MET A 8 -6.39 3.29 3.14
N VAL A 9 -5.16 3.43 2.65
CA VAL A 9 -4.52 4.74 2.51
C VAL A 9 -5.02 5.38 1.21
N VAL A 10 -5.42 6.65 1.30
CA VAL A 10 -5.87 7.46 0.15
C VAL A 10 -5.03 8.72 0.13
N VAL A 11 -4.24 8.92 -0.91
CA VAL A 11 -3.26 10.01 -0.97
C VAL A 11 -3.18 10.64 -2.36
N THR A 12 -2.81 11.90 -2.37
CA THR A 12 -2.46 12.65 -3.58
C THR A 12 -0.96 12.94 -3.59
N THR A 13 -0.33 12.92 -4.75
CA THR A 13 1.10 13.26 -4.90
C THR A 13 1.28 14.51 -5.78
N GLY A 14 2.43 15.18 -5.63
CA GLY A 14 2.84 16.25 -6.54
C GLY A 14 3.53 15.76 -7.82
N THR A 15 3.99 14.50 -7.81
CA THR A 15 4.77 13.83 -8.87
C THR A 15 3.95 12.71 -9.54
N SER A 16 4.40 12.27 -10.72
CA SER A 16 3.68 11.28 -11.55
C SER A 16 3.74 9.88 -10.97
N GLU A 17 2.96 8.97 -11.53
CA GLU A 17 3.04 7.54 -11.19
C GLU A 17 4.44 6.98 -11.47
N ASP A 18 5.07 7.36 -12.59
CA ASP A 18 6.40 6.89 -12.97
C ASP A 18 7.49 7.21 -11.95
N THR A 19 7.38 8.31 -11.19
CA THR A 19 8.40 8.61 -10.17
C THR A 19 8.41 7.57 -9.05
N TYR A 20 7.30 6.86 -8.87
CA TYR A 20 7.13 5.80 -7.88
C TYR A 20 7.12 4.39 -8.48
N ALA A 21 7.59 4.21 -9.72
CA ALA A 21 7.91 2.89 -10.23
C ALA A 21 9.01 2.23 -9.37
N PRO A 22 9.19 0.89 -9.42
CA PRO A 22 10.25 0.21 -8.67
C PRO A 22 11.67 0.74 -8.93
N ASP A 23 11.89 1.31 -10.11
CA ASP A 23 13.12 1.96 -10.57
C ASP A 23 12.98 3.49 -10.73
N GLY A 24 11.87 4.06 -10.25
CA GLY A 24 11.60 5.49 -10.27
C GLY A 24 12.45 6.27 -9.27
N ILE A 25 12.58 7.59 -9.48
CA ILE A 25 13.43 8.46 -8.66
C ILE A 25 13.00 8.55 -7.19
N ASP A 26 11.70 8.42 -6.91
CA ASP A 26 11.14 8.42 -5.55
C ASP A 26 11.06 6.98 -4.97
N GLY A 27 11.27 5.97 -5.81
CA GLY A 27 11.17 4.54 -5.49
C GLY A 27 9.74 4.02 -5.39
N ASP A 28 9.60 2.68 -5.38
CA ASP A 28 8.31 1.98 -5.35
C ASP A 28 7.32 2.57 -4.31
N ILE A 29 6.11 2.93 -4.77
CA ILE A 29 5.09 3.55 -3.92
C ILE A 29 4.75 2.71 -2.68
N LEU A 30 4.74 1.37 -2.78
CA LEU A 30 4.41 0.51 -1.65
C LEU A 30 5.52 0.51 -0.59
N SER A 31 6.76 0.63 -1.04
CA SER A 31 7.93 0.83 -0.18
C SER A 31 7.88 2.19 0.53
N VAL A 32 7.54 3.27 -0.18
CA VAL A 32 7.39 4.62 0.38
C VAL A 32 6.32 4.65 1.48
N LEU A 33 5.18 3.99 1.27
CA LEU A 33 4.07 3.96 2.22
C LEU A 33 4.22 2.87 3.31
N TRP A 34 5.28 2.07 3.28
CA TRP A 34 5.45 0.94 4.20
C TRP A 34 5.37 1.30 5.69
N PRO A 35 5.94 2.43 6.19
CA PRO A 35 5.81 2.81 7.59
C PRO A 35 4.35 3.00 8.04
N ILE A 36 3.48 3.49 7.14
CA ILE A 36 2.04 3.65 7.41
C ILE A 36 1.33 2.30 7.34
N HIS A 37 1.56 1.55 6.26
CA HIS A 37 0.91 0.25 6.07
C HIS A 37 1.28 -0.75 7.17
N ASN A 38 2.58 -0.93 7.44
CA ASN A 38 3.06 -1.91 8.41
C ASN A 38 3.10 -1.36 9.83
N GLY A 39 3.79 -0.23 10.02
CA GLY A 39 4.10 0.32 11.34
C GLY A 39 2.90 0.90 12.08
N LEU A 40 1.86 1.33 11.36
CA LEU A 40 0.65 1.91 11.95
C LEU A 40 -0.57 1.00 11.78
N LEU A 41 -0.96 0.71 10.53
CA LEU A 41 -2.23 0.02 10.25
C LEU A 41 -2.18 -1.48 10.59
N ARG A 42 -1.23 -2.20 10.01
CA ARG A 42 -1.05 -3.63 10.28
C ARG A 42 -0.62 -3.91 11.72
N TYR A 43 0.21 -3.06 12.30
CA TYR A 43 0.62 -3.18 13.70
C TYR A 43 -0.58 -3.13 14.66
N THR A 44 -1.53 -2.23 14.41
CA THR A 44 -2.74 -2.11 15.25
C THR A 44 -3.83 -3.15 14.93
N GLY A 45 -3.63 -3.93 13.86
CA GLY A 45 -4.37 -5.14 13.51
C GLY A 45 -5.36 -4.99 12.37
N PHE A 46 -5.27 -3.96 11.54
CA PHE A 46 -6.08 -3.86 10.33
C PHE A 46 -5.64 -4.86 9.25
N ASP A 47 -6.61 -5.29 8.46
CA ASP A 47 -6.34 -5.79 7.12
C ASP A 47 -6.12 -4.60 6.18
N VAL A 48 -4.90 -4.44 5.69
CA VAL A 48 -4.53 -3.26 4.92
C VAL A 48 -4.78 -3.51 3.43
N LEU A 49 -5.59 -2.66 2.82
CA LEU A 49 -5.87 -2.67 1.38
C LEU A 49 -4.76 -1.94 0.62
N HIS A 50 -4.60 -2.29 -0.66
CA HIS A 50 -3.79 -1.48 -1.57
C HIS A 50 -4.27 -0.02 -1.58
N PRO A 51 -3.34 0.95 -1.59
CA PRO A 51 -3.71 2.35 -1.51
C PRO A 51 -4.53 2.80 -2.73
N TYR A 52 -5.24 3.91 -2.58
CA TYR A 52 -5.76 4.68 -3.69
C TYR A 52 -4.84 5.89 -3.91
N MET A 53 -4.30 6.00 -5.11
CA MET A 53 -3.35 7.04 -5.49
C MET A 53 -4.00 7.99 -6.49
N ALA A 54 -3.98 9.27 -6.19
CA ALA A 54 -4.32 10.33 -7.15
C ALA A 54 -3.06 11.12 -7.49
N TYR A 55 -2.41 10.78 -8.60
CA TYR A 55 -1.16 11.40 -9.01
C TYR A 55 -1.40 12.78 -9.64
N MET A 56 -0.62 13.77 -9.21
CA MET A 56 -0.56 15.13 -9.78
C MET A 56 -1.91 15.83 -10.00
N PRO A 57 -2.91 15.78 -9.09
CA PRO A 57 -4.23 16.37 -9.34
C PRO A 57 -4.19 17.88 -9.64
N ALA A 58 -3.18 18.58 -9.12
CA ALA A 58 -2.94 20.00 -9.37
C ALA A 58 -2.45 20.31 -10.80
N ARG A 59 -1.99 19.30 -11.56
CA ARG A 59 -1.53 19.44 -12.96
C ARG A 59 -2.53 18.91 -13.98
N LEU A 60 -3.65 18.35 -13.52
CA LEU A 60 -4.71 17.85 -14.40
C LEU A 60 -5.68 18.97 -14.75
N GLU A 61 -6.35 18.85 -15.88
CA GLU A 61 -7.54 19.63 -16.18
C GLU A 61 -8.75 19.14 -15.37
N VAL A 62 -9.87 19.85 -15.47
CA VAL A 62 -11.11 19.54 -14.73
C VAL A 62 -11.56 18.10 -14.97
N GLU A 63 -11.48 17.64 -16.22
CA GLU A 63 -11.87 16.31 -16.66
C GLU A 63 -10.97 15.24 -16.03
N GLY A 64 -9.65 15.51 -15.93
CA GLY A 64 -8.70 14.60 -15.29
C GLY A 64 -8.95 14.45 -13.80
N ARG A 65 -9.24 15.55 -13.09
CA ARG A 65 -9.64 15.50 -11.67
C ARG A 65 -10.98 14.78 -11.50
N ALA A 66 -11.95 15.01 -12.38
CA ALA A 66 -13.22 14.32 -12.36
C ALA A 66 -13.06 12.80 -12.55
N ALA A 67 -12.16 12.37 -13.44
CA ALA A 67 -11.82 10.97 -13.63
C ALA A 67 -11.19 10.36 -12.37
N GLN A 68 -10.28 11.06 -11.69
CA GLN A 68 -9.72 10.59 -10.41
C GLN A 68 -10.79 10.49 -9.31
N LEU A 69 -11.75 11.40 -9.23
CA LEU A 69 -12.87 11.30 -8.30
C LEU A 69 -13.80 10.13 -8.63
N ALA A 70 -14.07 9.91 -9.92
CA ALA A 70 -14.88 8.78 -10.38
C ALA A 70 -14.20 7.43 -10.07
N GLY A 71 -12.88 7.33 -10.29
CA GLY A 71 -12.09 6.16 -9.90
C GLY A 71 -12.12 5.90 -8.40
N TYR A 72 -12.02 6.95 -7.57
CA TYR A 72 -12.10 6.81 -6.12
C TYR A 72 -13.49 6.35 -5.67
N LYS A 73 -14.55 6.92 -6.25
CA LYS A 73 -15.92 6.47 -6.01
C LYS A 73 -16.10 4.99 -6.36
N ALA A 74 -15.61 4.56 -7.52
CA ALA A 74 -15.67 3.16 -7.93
C ALA A 74 -14.89 2.24 -6.97
N ARG A 75 -13.73 2.67 -6.49
CA ARG A 75 -12.95 1.96 -5.47
C ARG A 75 -13.74 1.77 -4.18
N LEU A 76 -14.43 2.80 -3.70
CA LEU A 76 -15.26 2.72 -2.48
C LEU A 76 -16.48 1.82 -2.67
N GLN A 77 -17.11 1.84 -3.84
CA GLN A 77 -18.25 0.97 -4.16
C GLN A 77 -17.88 -0.51 -4.21
N ASN A 78 -16.63 -0.82 -4.56
CA ASN A 78 -16.10 -2.19 -4.67
C ASN A 78 -14.99 -2.45 -3.64
N LEU A 79 -15.11 -1.86 -2.44
CA LEU A 79 -14.03 -1.88 -1.44
C LEU A 79 -13.64 -3.31 -1.03
N SER A 80 -14.61 -4.22 -0.94
CA SER A 80 -14.39 -5.64 -0.61
C SER A 80 -13.53 -6.39 -1.63
N GLU A 81 -13.52 -5.93 -2.88
CA GLU A 81 -12.76 -6.52 -3.99
C GLU A 81 -11.35 -5.93 -4.10
N THR A 82 -11.06 -4.86 -3.34
CA THR A 82 -9.75 -4.23 -3.36
C THR A 82 -8.68 -5.21 -2.87
N PRO A 83 -7.59 -5.42 -3.63
CA PRO A 83 -6.51 -6.30 -3.20
C PRO A 83 -5.93 -5.87 -1.85
N ARG A 84 -5.62 -6.86 -1.01
CA ARG A 84 -4.96 -6.65 0.29
C ARG A 84 -3.46 -6.68 0.12
N LEU A 85 -2.76 -5.84 0.87
CA LEU A 85 -1.30 -5.93 0.98
C LEU A 85 -0.93 -7.25 1.66
N PHE A 86 0.11 -7.89 1.16
CA PHE A 86 0.65 -9.10 1.76
C PHE A 86 1.54 -8.75 2.95
N PHE A 87 1.25 -9.35 4.10
CA PHE A 87 2.14 -9.37 5.26
C PHE A 87 2.37 -10.82 5.64
N HIS A 88 3.62 -11.17 5.93
CA HIS A 88 3.93 -12.49 6.45
C HIS A 88 3.16 -12.75 7.77
N PRO A 89 2.55 -13.93 7.94
CA PRO A 89 1.98 -14.34 9.22
C PRO A 89 3.10 -14.52 10.26
N ALA A 90 2.75 -14.47 11.55
CA ALA A 90 3.71 -14.68 12.63
C ALA A 90 4.45 -16.03 12.52
N ALA A 91 3.80 -17.04 11.93
CA ALA A 91 4.38 -18.37 11.71
C ALA A 91 5.59 -18.37 10.77
N ASP A 92 5.77 -17.35 9.94
CA ASP A 92 6.90 -17.22 9.01
C ASP A 92 8.18 -16.71 9.69
N TYR A 93 8.08 -16.22 10.93
CA TYR A 93 9.19 -15.62 11.68
C TYR A 93 9.75 -16.56 12.76
N GLY A 94 11.05 -16.48 12.97
CA GLY A 94 11.76 -17.12 14.08
C GLY A 94 11.61 -16.35 15.41
N PRO A 95 12.20 -16.88 16.50
CA PRO A 95 12.16 -16.22 17.81
C PRO A 95 12.92 -14.88 17.85
N ASP A 96 13.75 -14.60 16.86
CA ASP A 96 14.47 -13.35 16.65
C ASP A 96 13.72 -12.34 15.76
N GLU A 97 12.46 -12.63 15.43
CA GLU A 97 11.59 -11.83 14.56
C GLU A 97 12.11 -11.68 13.12
N ARG A 98 12.99 -12.58 12.68
CA ARG A 98 13.48 -12.66 11.30
C ARG A 98 12.74 -13.74 10.53
N LEU A 99 12.61 -13.58 9.21
CA LEU A 99 12.03 -14.62 8.35
C LEU A 99 12.83 -15.91 8.49
N LYS A 100 12.15 -17.04 8.65
CA LYS A 100 12.78 -18.36 8.73
C LYS A 100 13.53 -18.69 7.43
N PRO A 101 14.62 -19.48 7.49
CA PRO A 101 15.27 -20.00 6.29
C PRO A 101 14.28 -20.68 5.34
N GLY A 102 14.38 -20.38 4.04
CA GLY A 102 13.46 -20.90 3.01
C GLY A 102 12.15 -20.13 2.84
N VAL A 103 11.80 -19.21 3.75
CA VAL A 103 10.67 -18.29 3.54
C VAL A 103 11.12 -17.15 2.64
N GLN A 104 10.57 -17.07 1.44
CA GLN A 104 10.83 -15.98 0.51
C GLN A 104 10.22 -14.68 1.03
N ALA A 105 11.01 -13.60 1.09
CA ALA A 105 10.52 -12.28 1.42
C ALA A 105 9.60 -11.77 0.30
N ARG A 106 8.36 -11.41 0.67
CA ARG A 106 7.30 -11.03 -0.29
C ARG A 106 6.58 -9.74 0.04
N SER A 107 6.89 -9.13 1.19
CA SER A 107 6.36 -7.81 1.52
C SER A 107 7.18 -6.70 0.84
N GLY A 108 6.65 -5.48 0.81
CA GLY A 108 7.20 -4.39 0.00
C GLY A 108 8.67 -4.03 0.29
N VAL A 109 9.17 -4.28 1.50
CA VAL A 109 10.53 -3.85 1.89
C VAL A 109 11.41 -4.97 2.44
N GLN A 110 10.86 -6.16 2.72
CA GLN A 110 11.66 -7.26 3.25
C GLN A 110 12.51 -7.86 2.13
N ARG A 111 13.73 -8.28 2.48
CA ARG A 111 14.67 -8.91 1.56
C ARG A 111 15.24 -10.16 2.21
N ASN A 112 15.38 -11.23 1.45
CA ASN A 112 16.18 -12.36 1.89
C ASN A 112 17.66 -11.94 1.85
N VAL A 113 18.38 -12.21 2.93
CA VAL A 113 19.83 -11.97 3.09
C VAL A 113 20.53 -13.25 3.47
#